data_AF-A0A2A8V3P3-F1
#
_entry.id   AF-A0A2A8V3P3-F1
#
_cell.length_a   1.000
_cell.length_b   1.000
_cell.length_c   1.000
_cell.angle_alpha   90.00
_cell.angle_beta   90.00
_cell.angle_gamma   90.00
#
_symmetry.space_group_name_H-M   'P 1'
#
loop_
_entity.id
_entity.type
_entity.pdbx_description
1 polymer ?
#
loop_
_entity_poly.entity_id
_entity_poly.type
_entity_poly.pdbx_seq_one_letter_code
_entity_poly.pdbx_strand_id
1 'polypeptide(L)'
;MKSVRALPLLILIFIFLVSVIWPNVEDEPVASPFLYDEAGRVVDTTPYPPSREHWLGTDREGNDLFYLLVTGAKWTILFAFLVTLFRVILATILGALLKEWFASPWVGGLLQAFTFVPQSLIALIWLAPLLLYELRSAPPLTMTQSILLQMIVFTIVGVPAAGKMISETVRHLDSLDFMESARVLGGSSFHRAKVHVFPHLFPRLIILTGRQLVQVLTLLLHLAIFHLFIGGTVITSGQDHDQFQVYASSTYEWAGLIGSHYHELLLEPYIVFFPVMAYSFLILMINLTVNHLEKINQS
;
A
#
# COMPACT_ATOMS: atom_id res chain seq x y z
N MET A 1 -11.39 28.86 -6.33
CA MET A 1 -12.16 27.59 -6.29
C MET A 1 -11.43 26.39 -6.91
N LYS A 2 -10.60 26.54 -7.95
CA LYS A 2 -9.75 25.44 -8.50
C LYS A 2 -8.56 25.03 -7.60
N SER A 3 -8.00 25.96 -6.81
CA SER A 3 -6.87 25.68 -5.91
C SER A 3 -7.20 24.73 -4.74
N VAL A 4 -8.39 24.89 -4.13
CA VAL A 4 -8.85 24.04 -3.02
C VAL A 4 -9.08 22.59 -3.46
N ARG A 5 -9.35 22.38 -4.76
CA ARG A 5 -9.66 21.07 -5.34
C ARG A 5 -8.43 20.17 -5.53
N ALA A 6 -7.26 20.76 -5.77
CA ALA A 6 -6.00 20.03 -5.92
C ALA A 6 -5.24 19.83 -4.60
N LEU A 7 -5.72 20.44 -3.50
CA LEU A 7 -5.03 20.47 -2.22
C LEU A 7 -4.67 19.07 -1.67
N PRO A 8 -5.56 18.07 -1.66
CA PRO A 8 -5.22 16.74 -1.11
C PRO A 8 -4.07 16.08 -1.88
N LEU A 9 -4.07 16.18 -3.22
CA LEU A 9 -3.00 15.64 -4.06
C LEU A 9 -1.67 16.35 -3.81
N LEU A 10 -1.68 17.68 -3.64
CA LEU A 10 -0.47 18.44 -3.33
C LEU A 10 0.11 18.06 -1.97
N ILE A 11 -0.74 17.80 -0.97
CA ILE A 11 -0.32 17.31 0.34
C ILE A 11 0.35 15.92 0.22
N LEU A 12 -0.22 15.01 -0.57
CA LEU A 12 0.37 13.69 -0.82
C LEU A 12 1.75 13.79 -1.47
N ILE A 13 1.89 14.65 -2.48
CA ILE A 13 3.17 14.90 -3.15
C ILE A 13 4.17 15.50 -2.16
N PHE A 14 3.74 16.45 -1.33
CA PHE A 14 4.60 17.05 -0.30
C PHE A 14 5.11 16.01 0.69
N ILE A 15 4.25 15.16 1.25
CA ILE A 15 4.64 14.08 2.18
C ILE A 15 5.66 13.14 1.51
N PHE A 16 5.41 12.75 0.27
CA PHE A 16 6.32 11.89 -0.48
C PHE A 16 7.70 12.55 -0.68
N LEU A 17 7.73 13.82 -1.10
CA LEU A 17 8.98 14.55 -1.31
C LEU A 17 9.77 14.72 -0.02
N VAL A 18 9.10 15.09 1.08
CA VAL A 18 9.74 15.19 2.40
C VAL A 18 10.36 13.86 2.79
N SER A 19 9.64 12.75 2.63
CA SER A 19 10.13 11.41 2.94
C SER A 19 11.34 10.97 2.11
N VAL A 20 11.40 11.38 0.84
CA VAL A 20 12.54 11.09 -0.03
C VAL A 20 13.74 11.94 0.35
N ILE A 21 13.54 13.22 0.67
CA ILE A 21 14.63 14.17 0.93
C ILE A 21 15.19 14.01 2.34
N TRP A 22 14.34 13.91 3.36
CA TRP A 22 14.73 13.97 4.77
C TRP A 22 15.86 13.01 5.18
N PRO A 23 15.81 11.71 4.82
CA PRO A 23 16.85 10.75 5.23
C PRO A 23 18.19 10.94 4.49
N ASN A 24 18.25 11.85 3.51
CA ASN A 24 19.50 12.23 2.85
C ASN A 24 20.09 13.53 3.44
N VAL A 25 19.35 14.22 4.31
CA VAL A 25 19.74 15.50 4.92
C VAL A 25 20.10 15.29 6.39
N GLU A 26 19.31 14.50 7.09
CA GLU A 26 19.53 14.11 8.50
C GLU A 26 19.96 12.66 8.54
N ASP A 27 21.03 12.38 9.29
CA ASP A 27 21.46 11.01 9.58
C ASP A 27 20.47 10.34 10.54
N GLU A 28 20.39 9.00 10.48
CA GLU A 28 19.58 8.22 11.41
C GLU A 28 20.06 8.47 12.85
N PRO A 29 19.17 8.95 13.75
CA PRO A 29 19.54 9.15 15.14
C PRO A 29 20.04 7.85 15.76
N VAL A 30 21.18 7.90 16.44
CA VAL A 30 21.75 6.72 17.10
C VAL A 30 20.78 6.23 18.16
N ALA A 31 20.31 5.00 18.02
CA ALA A 31 19.45 4.36 18.99
C ALA A 31 20.15 4.29 20.35
N SER A 32 19.55 4.90 21.37
CA SER A 32 20.11 4.96 22.73
C SER A 32 19.17 4.25 23.71
N PRO A 33 19.37 2.94 23.98
CA PRO A 33 18.50 2.17 24.86
C PRO A 33 18.51 2.66 26.32
N PHE A 34 19.55 3.41 26.72
CA PHE A 34 19.71 3.94 28.07
C PHE A 34 20.06 5.43 28.04
N LEU A 35 19.37 6.23 28.85
CA LEU A 35 19.75 7.61 29.13
C LEU A 35 20.70 7.64 30.32
N TYR A 36 21.81 8.34 30.18
CA TYR A 36 22.84 8.45 31.20
C TYR A 36 22.88 9.87 31.79
N ASP A 37 23.07 9.98 33.11
CA ASP A 37 23.38 11.26 33.76
C ASP A 37 24.83 11.69 33.51
N GLU A 38 25.20 12.90 33.95
CA GLU A 38 26.57 13.42 33.89
C GLU A 38 27.59 12.54 34.65
N ALA A 39 27.13 11.65 35.53
CA ALA A 39 27.95 10.69 36.28
C ALA A 39 28.00 9.29 35.62
N GLY A 40 27.40 9.11 34.44
CA GLY A 40 27.37 7.86 33.69
C GLY A 40 26.42 6.80 34.25
N ARG A 41 25.43 7.18 35.06
CA ARG A 41 24.40 6.27 35.61
C ARG A 41 23.16 6.28 34.73
N VAL A 42 22.52 5.13 34.59
CA VAL A 42 21.25 5.02 33.86
C VAL A 42 20.16 5.76 34.63
N VAL A 43 19.59 6.78 34.01
CA VAL A 43 18.51 7.63 34.54
C VAL A 43 17.15 7.12 34.08
N ASP A 44 17.08 6.66 32.83
CA ASP A 44 15.86 6.22 32.19
C ASP A 44 16.16 5.18 31.10
N THR A 45 15.15 4.43 30.69
CA THR A 45 15.25 3.37 29.68
C THR A 45 14.17 3.54 28.62
N THR A 46 14.45 3.08 27.42
CA THR A 46 13.46 3.08 26.33
C THR A 46 12.22 2.26 26.68
N PRO A 47 11.04 2.61 26.10
CA PRO A 47 10.80 3.72 25.17
C PRO A 47 10.62 5.09 25.87
N TYR A 48 11.19 6.15 25.27
CA TYR A 48 11.01 7.51 25.79
C TYR A 48 9.74 8.15 25.23
N PRO A 49 8.94 8.83 26.07
CA PRO A 49 7.75 9.52 25.61
C PRO A 49 8.10 10.74 24.74
N PRO A 50 7.12 11.30 23.98
CA PRO A 50 7.32 12.50 23.18
C PRO A 50 7.94 13.65 23.97
N SER A 51 9.06 14.16 23.48
CA SER A 51 9.88 15.20 24.10
C SER A 51 10.45 16.16 23.05
N ARG A 52 11.22 17.17 23.48
CA ARG A 52 11.89 18.09 22.54
C ARG A 52 13.03 17.42 21.78
N GLU A 53 13.65 16.41 22.37
CA GLU A 53 14.72 15.61 21.78
C GLU A 53 14.12 14.55 20.84
N HIS A 54 13.00 13.93 21.24
CA HIS A 54 12.27 12.94 20.46
C HIS A 54 10.84 13.40 20.19
N TRP A 55 10.58 14.07 19.07
CA TRP A 55 9.30 14.76 18.82
C TRP A 55 8.08 13.85 18.91
N LEU A 56 8.22 12.61 18.48
CA LEU A 56 7.16 11.58 18.56
C LEU A 56 7.47 10.50 19.61
N GLY A 57 8.55 10.64 20.38
CA GLY A 57 9.09 9.62 21.27
C GLY A 57 9.98 8.61 20.54
N THR A 58 10.37 7.55 21.25
CA THR A 58 11.14 6.43 20.68
C THR A 58 10.37 5.12 20.74
N ASP A 59 10.81 4.14 19.94
CA ASP A 59 10.39 2.75 20.15
C ASP A 59 11.16 2.08 21.31
N ARG A 60 10.90 0.79 21.54
CA ARG A 60 11.57 0.00 22.60
C ARG A 60 13.06 -0.16 22.38
N GLU A 61 13.51 -0.11 21.14
CA GLU A 61 14.93 -0.22 20.77
C GLU A 61 15.65 1.13 20.88
N GLY A 62 14.91 2.22 21.10
CA GLY A 62 15.45 3.58 21.19
C GLY A 62 15.54 4.30 19.85
N ASN A 63 14.89 3.78 18.81
CA ASN A 63 14.82 4.44 17.51
C ASN A 63 13.85 5.62 17.57
N ASP A 64 14.22 6.74 16.95
CA ASP A 64 13.40 7.94 16.90
C ASP A 64 12.16 7.73 15.99
N LEU A 65 10.96 7.80 16.57
CA LEU A 65 9.72 7.52 15.84
C LEU A 65 9.42 8.55 14.75
N PHE A 66 9.87 9.80 14.89
CA PHE A 66 9.69 10.81 13.85
C PHE A 66 10.52 10.47 12.63
N TYR A 67 11.80 10.13 12.83
CA TYR A 67 12.69 9.71 11.75
C TYR A 67 12.14 8.46 11.03
N LEU A 68 11.70 7.44 11.79
CA LEU A 68 11.11 6.23 11.21
C LEU A 68 9.85 6.53 10.41
N LEU A 69 8.94 7.36 10.95
CA LEU A 69 7.69 7.73 10.30
C LEU A 69 7.96 8.50 8.99
N VAL A 70 8.87 9.46 9.00
CA VAL A 70 9.22 10.21 7.79
C VAL A 70 9.90 9.31 6.77
N THR A 71 10.85 8.47 7.18
CA THR A 71 11.59 7.57 6.28
C THR A 71 10.69 6.51 5.66
N GLY A 72 9.73 5.99 6.43
CA GLY A 72 8.78 4.95 6.01
C GLY A 72 7.74 5.38 4.98
N ALA A 73 7.46 6.67 4.88
CA ALA A 73 6.39 7.17 4.04
C ALA A 73 6.64 6.91 2.54
N LYS A 74 7.89 7.04 2.06
CA LYS A 74 8.26 6.78 0.66
C LYS A 74 8.03 5.32 0.29
N TRP A 75 8.34 4.39 1.18
CA TRP A 75 8.12 2.96 0.95
C TRP A 75 6.63 2.64 0.89
N THR A 76 5.86 3.16 1.84
CA THR A 76 4.40 3.02 1.88
C THR A 76 3.74 3.55 0.60
N ILE A 77 4.07 4.78 0.20
CA ILE A 77 3.43 5.48 -0.93
C ILE A 77 3.90 4.89 -2.26
N LEU A 78 5.21 4.70 -2.45
CA LEU A 78 5.77 4.24 -3.73
C LEU A 78 5.36 2.80 -4.02
N PHE A 79 5.45 1.90 -3.03
CA PHE A 79 5.03 0.52 -3.19
C PHE A 79 3.55 0.44 -3.55
N ALA A 80 2.69 1.12 -2.78
CA ALA A 80 1.26 1.11 -3.03
C ALA A 80 0.91 1.68 -4.42
N PHE A 81 1.58 2.76 -4.82
CA PHE A 81 1.40 3.38 -6.14
C PHE A 81 1.83 2.46 -7.28
N LEU A 82 3.00 1.85 -7.21
CA LEU A 82 3.51 0.96 -8.26
C LEU A 82 2.66 -0.29 -8.42
N VAL A 83 2.31 -0.96 -7.32
CA VAL A 83 1.39 -2.11 -7.33
C VAL A 83 0.05 -1.72 -7.96
N THR A 84 -0.50 -0.58 -7.57
CA THR A 84 -1.76 -0.08 -8.13
C THR A 84 -1.65 0.17 -9.63
N LEU A 85 -0.56 0.80 -10.08
CA LEU A 85 -0.33 1.07 -11.50
C LEU A 85 -0.29 -0.23 -12.31
N PHE A 86 0.52 -1.20 -11.90
CA PHE A 86 0.59 -2.50 -12.58
C PHE A 86 -0.74 -3.24 -12.53
N ARG A 87 -1.44 -3.20 -11.39
CA ARG A 87 -2.75 -3.83 -11.22
C ARG A 87 -3.79 -3.24 -12.16
N VAL A 88 -3.90 -1.92 -12.26
CA VAL A 88 -4.85 -1.25 -13.16
C VAL A 88 -4.49 -1.50 -14.62
N ILE A 89 -3.20 -1.43 -14.99
CA ILE A 89 -2.76 -1.74 -16.36
C ILE A 89 -3.17 -3.17 -16.73
N LEU A 90 -2.80 -4.16 -15.90
CA LEU A 90 -3.08 -5.57 -16.17
C LEU A 90 -4.59 -5.85 -16.17
N ALA A 91 -5.33 -5.31 -15.21
CA ALA A 91 -6.79 -5.42 -15.16
C ALA A 91 -7.46 -4.77 -16.38
N THR A 92 -6.92 -3.66 -16.89
CA THR A 92 -7.46 -2.98 -18.09
C THR A 92 -7.23 -3.81 -19.33
N ILE A 93 -6.02 -4.34 -19.51
CA ILE A 93 -5.68 -5.20 -20.64
C ILE A 93 -6.54 -6.46 -20.62
N LEU A 94 -6.59 -7.18 -19.50
CA LEU A 94 -7.37 -8.42 -19.39
C LEU A 94 -8.88 -8.16 -19.45
N GLY A 95 -9.37 -7.13 -18.77
CA GLY A 95 -10.78 -6.76 -18.77
C GLY A 95 -11.29 -6.34 -20.15
N ALA A 96 -10.47 -5.65 -20.95
CA ALA A 96 -10.85 -5.26 -22.31
C ALA A 96 -10.74 -6.42 -23.32
N LEU A 97 -9.68 -7.25 -23.23
CA LEU A 97 -9.43 -8.34 -24.17
C LEU A 97 -10.25 -9.59 -23.89
N LEU A 98 -10.42 -9.95 -22.62
CA LEU A 98 -11.09 -11.17 -22.18
C LEU A 98 -12.53 -10.91 -21.71
N LYS A 99 -13.15 -9.81 -22.15
CA LYS A 99 -14.47 -9.38 -21.67
C LYS A 99 -15.57 -10.44 -21.84
N GLU A 100 -15.56 -11.18 -22.95
CA GLU A 100 -16.53 -12.27 -23.19
C GLU A 100 -16.25 -13.47 -22.30
N TRP A 101 -14.96 -13.75 -22.03
CA TRP A 101 -14.56 -14.82 -21.13
C TRP A 101 -14.97 -14.50 -19.69
N PHE A 102 -14.77 -13.26 -19.23
CA PHE A 102 -15.25 -12.78 -17.93
C PHE A 102 -16.77 -12.76 -17.80
N ALA A 103 -17.50 -12.70 -18.91
CA ALA A 103 -18.96 -12.78 -18.96
C ALA A 103 -19.51 -14.21 -18.91
N SER A 104 -18.68 -15.23 -19.17
CA SER A 104 -19.09 -16.62 -19.14
C SER A 104 -19.60 -16.99 -17.75
N PRO A 105 -20.70 -17.76 -17.60
CA PRO A 105 -21.27 -18.12 -16.29
C PRO A 105 -20.24 -18.73 -15.32
N TRP A 106 -19.38 -19.61 -15.82
CA TRP A 106 -18.36 -20.28 -15.01
C TRP A 106 -17.27 -19.32 -14.54
N VAL A 107 -16.68 -18.56 -15.47
CA VAL A 107 -15.57 -17.65 -15.17
C VAL A 107 -16.07 -16.43 -14.39
N GLY A 108 -17.18 -15.85 -14.81
CA GLY A 108 -17.83 -14.73 -14.12
C GLY A 108 -18.22 -15.06 -12.69
N GLY A 109 -18.69 -16.30 -12.45
CA GLY A 109 -18.95 -16.84 -11.12
C GLY A 109 -17.67 -17.00 -10.29
N LEU A 110 -16.60 -17.56 -10.87
CA LEU A 110 -15.29 -17.68 -10.19
C LEU A 110 -14.72 -16.30 -9.81
N LEU A 111 -14.72 -15.34 -10.74
CA LEU A 111 -14.25 -13.97 -10.47
C LEU A 111 -15.10 -13.26 -9.42
N GLN A 112 -16.39 -13.59 -9.35
CA GLN A 112 -17.25 -13.09 -8.28
C GLN A 112 -16.85 -13.66 -6.92
N ALA A 113 -16.43 -14.93 -6.85
CA ALA A 113 -15.92 -15.51 -5.61
C ALA A 113 -14.69 -14.75 -5.08
N PHE A 114 -13.79 -14.29 -5.96
CA PHE A 114 -12.66 -13.42 -5.59
C PHE A 114 -13.07 -12.06 -5.00
N THR A 115 -14.33 -11.64 -5.19
CA THR A 115 -14.86 -10.42 -4.57
C THR A 115 -15.30 -10.66 -3.12
N PHE A 116 -15.66 -11.90 -2.78
CA PHE A 116 -16.09 -12.28 -1.43
C PHE A 116 -14.93 -12.79 -0.57
N VAL A 117 -13.94 -13.45 -1.17
CA VAL A 117 -12.74 -13.90 -0.46
C VAL A 117 -11.85 -12.69 -0.17
N PRO A 118 -11.46 -12.43 1.10
CA PRO A 118 -10.55 -11.34 1.42
C PRO A 118 -9.23 -11.48 0.65
N GLN A 119 -8.85 -10.43 -0.07
CA GLN A 119 -7.58 -10.37 -0.81
C GLN A 119 -6.37 -10.60 0.11
N SER A 120 -6.46 -10.18 1.38
CA SER A 120 -5.44 -10.44 2.40
C SER A 120 -5.22 -11.92 2.66
N LEU A 121 -6.28 -12.73 2.68
CA LEU A 121 -6.14 -14.17 2.89
C LEU A 121 -5.43 -14.85 1.71
N ILE A 122 -5.78 -14.46 0.48
CA ILE A 122 -5.15 -15.00 -0.73
C ILE A 122 -3.67 -14.61 -0.77
N ALA A 123 -3.37 -13.32 -0.53
CA ALA A 123 -2.00 -12.82 -0.49
C ALA A 123 -1.18 -13.49 0.63
N LEU A 124 -1.78 -13.69 1.81
CA LEU A 124 -1.16 -14.39 2.93
C LEU A 124 -0.82 -15.83 2.55
N ILE A 125 -1.74 -16.59 1.94
CA ILE A 125 -1.47 -17.98 1.52
C ILE A 125 -0.30 -18.03 0.52
N TRP A 126 -0.22 -17.07 -0.40
CA TRP A 126 0.81 -17.03 -1.44
C TRP A 126 2.18 -16.58 -0.89
N LEU A 127 2.19 -15.72 0.13
CA LEU A 127 3.41 -15.21 0.78
C LEU A 127 3.81 -15.99 2.04
N ALA A 128 2.94 -16.86 2.57
CA ALA A 128 3.22 -17.66 3.77
C ALA A 128 4.49 -18.50 3.66
N PRO A 129 4.85 -19.10 2.51
CA PRO A 129 6.12 -19.80 2.39
C PRO A 129 7.32 -18.87 2.66
N LEU A 130 7.30 -17.64 2.12
CA LEU A 130 8.36 -16.65 2.37
C LEU A 130 8.45 -16.33 3.87
N LEU A 131 7.31 -16.04 4.50
CA LEU A 131 7.23 -15.77 5.95
C LEU A 131 7.82 -16.93 6.77
N LEU A 132 7.44 -18.17 6.47
CA LEU A 132 7.91 -19.35 7.21
C LEU A 132 9.42 -19.56 7.09
N TYR A 133 10.03 -19.21 5.95
CA TYR A 133 11.48 -19.26 5.78
C TYR A 133 12.17 -18.13 6.53
N GLU A 134 11.66 -16.89 6.45
CA GLU A 134 12.19 -15.74 7.19
C GLU A 134 12.17 -15.96 8.71
N LEU A 135 11.12 -16.61 9.23
CA LEU A 135 10.95 -16.87 10.66
C LEU A 135 11.81 -18.02 11.23
N ARG A 136 12.26 -18.95 10.39
CA ARG A 136 12.92 -20.20 10.85
C ARG A 136 14.39 -20.27 10.46
N SER A 137 14.80 -19.56 9.42
CA SER A 137 16.08 -19.69 8.76
C SER A 137 16.58 -18.32 8.32
N ALA A 138 17.77 -18.26 7.70
CA ALA A 138 18.20 -17.05 7.01
C ALA A 138 17.20 -16.66 5.90
N PRO A 139 16.97 -15.35 5.66
CA PRO A 139 16.07 -14.89 4.62
C PRO A 139 16.44 -15.53 3.27
N PRO A 140 15.52 -16.24 2.61
CA PRO A 140 15.83 -16.95 1.36
C PRO A 140 16.01 -15.99 0.17
N LEU A 141 15.53 -14.75 0.32
CA LEU A 141 15.50 -13.71 -0.69
C LEU A 141 16.18 -12.45 -0.18
N THR A 142 16.78 -11.69 -1.09
CA THR A 142 17.21 -10.32 -0.78
C THR A 142 15.99 -9.41 -0.62
N MET A 143 16.16 -8.29 0.09
CA MET A 143 15.11 -7.27 0.27
C MET A 143 14.44 -6.89 -1.07
N THR A 144 15.23 -6.64 -2.12
CA THR A 144 14.73 -6.32 -3.46
C THR A 144 13.90 -7.46 -4.06
N GLN A 145 14.34 -8.71 -3.91
CA GLN A 145 13.60 -9.87 -4.40
C GLN A 145 12.28 -10.06 -3.64
N SER A 146 12.27 -9.86 -2.32
CA SER A 146 11.06 -9.90 -1.51
C SER A 146 10.05 -8.83 -1.94
N ILE A 147 10.50 -7.58 -2.15
CA ILE A 147 9.66 -6.49 -2.67
C ILE A 147 9.06 -6.87 -4.02
N LEU A 148 9.87 -7.37 -4.96
CA LEU A 148 9.40 -7.75 -6.30
C LEU A 148 8.35 -8.86 -6.24
N LEU A 149 8.58 -9.90 -5.44
CA LEU A 149 7.62 -10.97 -5.24
C LEU A 149 6.32 -10.45 -4.64
N GLN A 150 6.40 -9.63 -3.59
CA GLN A 150 5.23 -9.01 -2.95
C GLN A 150 4.46 -8.12 -3.95
N MET A 151 5.15 -7.32 -4.77
CA MET A 151 4.53 -6.51 -5.81
C MET A 151 3.77 -7.36 -6.82
N ILE A 152 4.35 -8.50 -7.26
CA ILE A 152 3.70 -9.43 -8.18
C ILE A 152 2.45 -10.02 -7.54
N VAL A 153 2.54 -10.55 -6.31
CA VAL A 153 1.41 -11.16 -5.61
C VAL A 153 0.29 -10.13 -5.41
N PHE A 154 0.61 -8.96 -4.88
CA PHE A 154 -0.38 -7.90 -4.65
C PHE A 154 -1.02 -7.44 -5.95
N THR A 155 -0.26 -7.37 -7.04
CA THR A 155 -0.81 -7.03 -8.36
C THR A 155 -1.83 -8.08 -8.79
N ILE A 156 -1.43 -9.36 -8.83
CA ILE A 156 -2.26 -10.46 -9.34
C ILE A 156 -3.52 -10.67 -8.50
N VAL A 157 -3.43 -10.60 -7.17
CA VAL A 157 -4.59 -10.82 -6.28
C VAL A 157 -5.71 -9.80 -6.51
N GLY A 158 -5.39 -8.56 -6.90
CA GLY A 158 -6.39 -7.54 -7.17
C GLY A 158 -6.94 -7.51 -8.60
N VAL A 159 -6.28 -8.18 -9.53
CA VAL A 159 -6.65 -8.18 -10.96
C VAL A 159 -8.02 -8.79 -11.24
N PRO A 160 -8.45 -9.91 -10.63
CA PRO A 160 -9.77 -10.50 -10.89
C PRO A 160 -10.94 -9.53 -10.69
N ALA A 161 -10.98 -8.83 -9.55
CA ALA A 161 -12.06 -7.90 -9.21
C ALA A 161 -12.04 -6.65 -10.11
N ALA A 162 -10.85 -6.04 -10.29
CA ALA A 162 -10.70 -4.87 -11.15
C ALA A 162 -10.98 -5.19 -12.63
N GLY A 163 -10.49 -6.34 -13.11
CA GLY A 163 -10.66 -6.80 -14.48
C GLY A 163 -12.11 -7.08 -14.83
N LYS A 164 -12.88 -7.67 -13.89
CA LYS A 164 -14.32 -7.86 -14.04
C LYS A 164 -15.09 -6.54 -14.14
N MET A 165 -14.78 -5.57 -13.28
CA MET A 165 -15.40 -4.24 -13.35
C MET A 165 -15.11 -3.54 -14.69
N ILE A 166 -13.87 -3.67 -15.19
CA ILE A 166 -13.49 -3.10 -16.48
C ILE A 166 -14.19 -3.83 -17.63
N SER A 167 -14.28 -5.16 -17.60
CA SER A 167 -14.98 -5.89 -18.67
C SER A 167 -16.46 -5.55 -18.73
N GLU A 168 -17.13 -5.42 -17.59
CA GLU A 168 -18.52 -4.96 -17.51
C GLU A 168 -18.68 -3.55 -18.13
N THR A 169 -17.75 -2.64 -17.82
CA THR A 169 -17.74 -1.30 -18.40
C THR A 169 -17.52 -1.32 -19.91
N VAL A 170 -16.55 -2.11 -20.40
CA VAL A 170 -16.24 -2.22 -21.83
C VAL A 170 -17.42 -2.84 -22.58
N ARG A 171 -18.05 -3.89 -22.04
CA ARG A 171 -19.24 -4.52 -22.64
C ARG A 171 -20.42 -3.55 -22.71
N HIS A 172 -20.63 -2.74 -21.67
CA HIS A 172 -21.63 -1.69 -21.70
C HIS A 172 -21.34 -0.67 -22.80
N LEU A 173 -20.08 -0.25 -22.99
CA LEU A 173 -19.73 0.65 -24.10
C LEU A 173 -19.94 0.00 -25.47
N ASP A 174 -19.69 -1.31 -25.58
CA ASP A 174 -19.89 -2.06 -26.81
C ASP A 174 -21.36 -2.23 -27.20
N SER A 175 -22.29 -2.11 -26.25
CA SER A 175 -23.73 -2.23 -26.48
C SER A 175 -24.42 -0.91 -26.87
N LEU A 176 -23.69 0.20 -26.97
CA LEU A 176 -24.25 1.51 -27.31
C LEU A 176 -24.30 1.73 -28.83
N ASP A 177 -25.30 2.47 -29.30
CA ASP A 177 -25.60 2.70 -30.73
C ASP A 177 -24.43 3.29 -31.53
N PHE A 178 -23.61 4.14 -30.91
CA PHE A 178 -22.43 4.70 -31.59
C PHE A 178 -21.40 3.61 -31.93
N MET A 179 -21.33 2.55 -31.13
CA MET A 179 -20.42 1.44 -31.38
C MET A 179 -20.93 0.55 -32.52
N GLU A 180 -22.24 0.36 -32.61
CA GLU A 180 -22.88 -0.30 -33.74
C GLU A 180 -22.65 0.51 -35.03
N SER A 181 -22.86 1.82 -34.98
CA SER A 181 -22.58 2.73 -36.10
C SER A 181 -21.12 2.65 -36.55
N ALA A 182 -20.17 2.66 -35.61
CA ALA A 182 -18.75 2.50 -35.91
C ALA A 182 -18.42 1.13 -36.54
N ARG A 183 -19.15 0.07 -36.17
CA ARG A 183 -19.02 -1.27 -36.77
C ARG A 183 -19.54 -1.30 -38.20
N VAL A 184 -20.71 -0.71 -38.46
CA VAL A 184 -21.32 -0.65 -39.80
C VAL A 184 -20.45 0.16 -40.78
N LEU A 185 -19.80 1.21 -40.29
CA LEU A 185 -18.84 2.02 -41.06
C LEU A 185 -17.47 1.34 -41.29
N GLY A 186 -17.30 0.07 -40.90
CA GLY A 186 -16.08 -0.70 -41.15
C GLY A 186 -14.95 -0.48 -40.13
N GLY A 187 -15.25 0.12 -38.97
CA GLY A 187 -14.27 0.34 -37.90
C GLY A 187 -13.73 -0.98 -37.34
N SER A 188 -12.41 -1.20 -37.46
CA SER A 188 -11.73 -2.37 -36.90
C SER A 188 -11.82 -2.41 -35.36
N SER A 189 -11.66 -3.59 -34.75
CA SER A 189 -11.69 -3.74 -33.29
C SER A 189 -10.69 -2.82 -32.58
N PHE A 190 -9.49 -2.67 -33.14
CA PHE A 190 -8.46 -1.76 -32.59
C PHE A 190 -8.86 -0.29 -32.74
N HIS A 191 -9.43 0.10 -33.89
CA HIS A 191 -9.94 1.46 -34.10
C HIS A 191 -11.02 1.80 -33.08
N ARG A 192 -12.02 0.92 -32.91
CA ARG A 192 -13.09 1.11 -31.91
C ARG A 192 -12.55 1.19 -30.49
N ALA A 193 -11.61 0.34 -30.13
CA ALA A 193 -10.99 0.34 -28.81
C ALA A 193 -10.25 1.66 -28.53
N LYS A 194 -9.43 2.13 -29.47
CA LYS A 194 -8.60 3.34 -29.30
C LYS A 194 -9.41 4.63 -29.39
N VAL A 195 -10.36 4.70 -30.32
CA VAL A 195 -11.08 5.95 -30.64
C VAL A 195 -12.34 6.11 -29.79
N HIS A 196 -13.02 5.02 -29.44
CA HIS A 196 -14.27 5.08 -28.69
C HIS A 196 -14.12 4.54 -27.27
N VAL A 197 -13.62 3.31 -27.08
CA VAL A 197 -13.60 2.70 -25.74
C VAL A 197 -12.63 3.41 -24.80
N PHE A 198 -11.37 3.58 -25.19
CA PHE A 198 -10.32 4.12 -24.31
C PHE A 198 -10.61 5.55 -23.83
N PRO A 199 -11.05 6.50 -24.69
CA PRO A 199 -11.40 7.84 -24.22
C PRO A 199 -12.56 7.86 -23.23
N HIS A 200 -13.55 6.97 -23.38
CA HIS A 200 -14.65 6.85 -22.42
C HIS A 200 -14.24 6.11 -21.14
N LEU A 201 -13.29 5.17 -21.24
CA LEU A 201 -12.81 4.38 -20.11
C LEU A 201 -11.80 5.16 -19.26
N PHE A 202 -10.99 6.03 -19.86
CA PHE A 202 -9.86 6.70 -19.21
C PHE A 202 -10.26 7.49 -17.94
N PRO A 203 -11.32 8.33 -17.92
CA PRO A 203 -11.75 8.99 -16.69
C PRO A 203 -12.13 7.99 -15.58
N ARG A 204 -12.76 6.86 -15.94
CA ARG A 204 -13.11 5.79 -15.00
C ARG A 204 -11.87 5.08 -14.47
N LEU A 205 -10.82 4.91 -15.30
CA LEU A 205 -9.56 4.32 -14.86
C LEU A 205 -8.85 5.18 -13.81
N ILE A 206 -8.88 6.51 -13.93
CA ILE A 206 -8.28 7.40 -12.92
C ILE A 206 -8.96 7.21 -11.55
N ILE A 207 -10.30 7.18 -11.55
CA ILE A 207 -11.09 6.94 -10.33
C ILE A 207 -10.78 5.54 -9.77
N LEU A 208 -10.72 4.52 -10.64
CA LEU A 208 -10.37 3.15 -10.27
C LEU A 208 -8.97 3.07 -9.65
N THR A 209 -7.98 3.78 -10.19
CA THR A 209 -6.62 3.83 -9.65
C THR A 209 -6.62 4.30 -8.19
N GLY A 210 -7.33 5.38 -7.85
CA GLY A 210 -7.37 5.82 -6.45
C GLY A 210 -8.08 4.82 -5.52
N ARG A 211 -9.16 4.17 -5.99
CA ARG A 211 -9.83 3.10 -5.22
C ARG A 211 -8.91 1.89 -5.01
N GLN A 212 -8.18 1.48 -6.05
CA GLN A 212 -7.21 0.39 -5.99
C GLN A 212 -6.03 0.73 -5.08
N LEU A 213 -5.59 1.99 -5.03
CA LEU A 213 -4.56 2.45 -4.11
C LEU A 213 -4.95 2.24 -2.65
N VAL A 214 -6.19 2.59 -2.29
CA VAL A 214 -6.72 2.35 -0.94
C VAL A 214 -6.82 0.85 -0.63
N GLN A 215 -7.21 0.03 -1.62
CA GLN A 215 -7.24 -1.43 -1.45
C GLN A 215 -5.83 -2.02 -1.22
N VAL A 216 -4.81 -1.53 -1.93
CA VAL A 216 -3.42 -1.94 -1.73
C VAL A 216 -2.90 -1.53 -0.35
N LEU A 217 -3.20 -0.31 0.09
CA LEU A 217 -2.88 0.14 1.46
C LEU A 217 -3.59 -0.73 2.51
N THR A 218 -4.88 -1.03 2.33
CA THR A 218 -5.60 -1.92 3.26
C THR A 218 -4.96 -3.31 3.31
N LEU A 219 -4.52 -3.82 2.16
CA LEU A 219 -3.84 -5.10 2.05
C LEU A 219 -2.49 -5.11 2.79
N LEU A 220 -1.68 -4.05 2.66
CA LEU A 220 -0.43 -3.89 3.42
C LEU A 220 -0.68 -3.95 4.92
N LEU A 221 -1.66 -3.20 5.43
CA LEU A 221 -1.98 -3.17 6.85
C LEU A 221 -2.40 -4.54 7.38
N HIS A 222 -3.24 -5.28 6.64
CA HIS A 222 -3.64 -6.62 7.03
C HIS A 222 -2.45 -7.60 7.09
N LEU A 223 -1.53 -7.55 6.12
CA LEU A 223 -0.39 -8.46 6.10
C LEU A 223 0.66 -8.10 7.17
N ALA A 224 0.81 -6.83 7.52
CA ALA A 224 1.73 -6.40 8.55
C ALA A 224 1.39 -7.00 9.93
N ILE A 225 0.11 -7.26 10.23
CA ILE A 225 -0.31 -7.97 11.45
C ILE A 225 0.23 -9.41 11.50
N PHE A 226 0.47 -10.02 10.35
CA PHE A 226 1.08 -11.35 10.22
C PHE A 226 2.61 -11.28 10.05
N HIS A 227 3.24 -10.16 10.40
CA HIS A 227 4.68 -9.90 10.24
C HIS A 227 5.16 -10.01 8.79
N LEU A 228 4.29 -9.78 7.80
CA LEU A 228 4.68 -9.68 6.40
C LEU A 228 4.90 -8.21 6.03
N PHE A 229 6.16 -7.78 6.11
CA PHE A 229 6.58 -6.40 5.85
C PHE A 229 7.15 -6.21 4.45
N ILE A 230 7.09 -4.98 3.93
CA ILE A 230 7.73 -4.64 2.66
C ILE A 230 9.23 -4.86 2.83
N GLY A 231 9.87 -5.58 1.90
CA GLY A 231 11.32 -5.83 2.00
C GLY A 231 11.72 -6.99 2.91
N GLY A 232 10.77 -7.59 3.62
CA GLY A 232 10.99 -8.71 4.50
C GLY A 232 11.18 -8.31 5.96
N THR A 233 11.22 -9.32 6.81
CA THR A 233 11.20 -9.20 8.26
C THR A 233 12.60 -9.26 8.83
N VAL A 234 12.95 -8.27 9.65
CA VAL A 234 14.16 -8.33 10.48
C VAL A 234 13.77 -8.91 11.82
N ILE A 235 14.46 -9.98 12.21
CA ILE A 235 14.29 -10.60 13.51
C ILE A 235 15.44 -10.11 14.37
N THR A 236 15.14 -9.21 15.28
CA THR A 236 16.07 -8.83 16.34
C THR A 236 15.73 -9.71 17.53
N SER A 237 16.70 -10.50 17.99
CA SER A 237 16.59 -11.06 19.34
C SER A 237 16.60 -9.87 20.29
N GLY A 238 15.66 -9.81 21.24
CA GLY A 238 15.82 -8.92 22.39
C GLY A 238 17.17 -9.17 23.07
N GLN A 239 17.51 -8.33 24.07
CA GLN A 239 18.71 -8.45 24.91
C GLN A 239 19.13 -9.92 25.11
N ASP A 240 20.42 -10.25 25.23
CA ASP A 240 20.98 -11.64 25.28
C ASP A 240 20.28 -12.66 26.23
N HIS A 241 19.30 -12.24 27.04
CA HIS A 241 18.46 -13.03 27.94
C HIS A 241 16.94 -13.04 27.64
N ASP A 242 16.45 -12.31 26.63
CA ASP A 242 15.04 -12.25 26.27
C ASP A 242 14.64 -13.42 25.36
N GLN A 243 13.59 -14.14 25.75
CA GLN A 243 13.06 -15.28 25.00
C GLN A 243 12.13 -14.87 23.85
N PHE A 244 11.96 -13.56 23.61
CA PHE A 244 11.01 -13.03 22.63
C PHE A 244 11.74 -12.48 21.40
N GLN A 245 11.33 -12.95 20.23
CA GLN A 245 11.78 -12.42 18.95
C GLN A 245 10.98 -11.16 18.60
N VAL A 246 11.67 -10.07 18.30
CA VAL A 246 11.03 -8.83 17.82
C VAL A 246 11.07 -8.83 16.30
N TYR A 247 9.87 -8.77 15.69
CA TYR A 247 9.71 -8.69 14.25
C TYR A 247 9.59 -7.23 13.82
N ALA A 248 10.63 -6.71 13.20
CA ALA A 248 10.67 -5.34 12.70
C ALA A 248 10.65 -5.31 11.17
N SER A 249 10.08 -4.24 10.61
CA SER A 249 10.21 -3.98 9.19
C SER A 249 11.61 -3.45 8.87
N SER A 250 12.21 -3.99 7.80
CA SER A 250 13.46 -3.46 7.22
C SER A 250 13.31 -2.10 6.55
N THR A 251 12.10 -1.72 6.12
CA THR A 251 11.88 -0.48 5.34
C THR A 251 11.16 0.62 6.10
N TYR A 252 10.76 0.33 7.33
CA TYR A 252 10.01 1.23 8.20
C TYR A 252 8.70 1.72 7.58
N GLU A 253 8.15 1.03 6.57
CA GLU A 253 6.87 1.41 5.99
C GLU A 253 5.80 1.45 7.07
N TRP A 254 4.82 2.34 6.93
CA TRP A 254 3.88 2.64 8.02
C TRP A 254 3.04 1.44 8.43
N ALA A 255 2.65 0.58 7.48
CA ALA A 255 2.00 -0.69 7.84
C ALA A 255 2.93 -1.56 8.69
N GLY A 256 4.22 -1.63 8.34
CA GLY A 256 5.26 -2.31 9.09
C GLY A 256 5.44 -1.75 10.50
N LEU A 257 5.52 -0.42 10.66
CA LEU A 257 5.58 0.22 11.99
C LEU A 257 4.37 -0.10 12.86
N ILE A 258 3.17 -0.18 12.27
CA ILE A 258 1.97 -0.59 12.99
C ILE A 258 2.05 -2.07 13.38
N GLY A 259 2.45 -2.93 12.45
CA GLY A 259 2.54 -4.37 12.64
C GLY A 259 3.69 -4.85 13.52
N SER A 260 4.77 -4.08 13.66
CA SER A 260 5.87 -4.37 14.57
C SER A 260 5.54 -4.02 16.02
N HIS A 261 4.70 -3.00 16.24
CA HIS A 261 4.45 -2.45 17.58
C HIS A 261 3.01 -2.62 18.08
N TYR A 262 2.11 -3.34 17.39
CA TYR A 262 0.70 -3.41 17.80
C TYR A 262 0.47 -3.93 19.23
N HIS A 263 1.38 -4.74 19.78
CA HIS A 263 1.34 -5.18 21.18
C HIS A 263 1.52 -4.03 22.18
N GLU A 264 2.18 -2.94 21.78
CA GLU A 264 2.41 -1.75 22.60
C GLU A 264 1.18 -0.86 22.77
N LEU A 265 0.08 -1.14 22.06
CA LEU A 265 -1.17 -0.37 22.20
C LEU A 265 -1.70 -0.29 23.64
N LEU A 266 -1.38 -1.29 24.46
CA LEU A 266 -1.81 -1.35 25.87
C LEU A 266 -0.77 -0.79 26.84
N LEU A 267 0.50 -0.66 26.43
CA LEU A 267 1.61 -0.24 27.27
C LEU A 267 2.00 1.20 26.95
N GLU A 268 2.47 1.42 25.72
CA GLU A 268 3.02 2.68 25.25
C GLU A 268 2.30 3.09 23.94
N PRO A 269 1.03 3.55 24.03
CA PRO A 269 0.16 3.69 22.87
C PRO A 269 0.66 4.70 21.83
N TYR A 270 1.50 5.67 22.22
CA TYR A 270 2.04 6.67 21.30
C TYR A 270 2.89 6.05 20.18
N ILE A 271 3.56 4.91 20.45
CA ILE A 271 4.41 4.21 19.47
C ILE A 271 3.60 3.82 18.23
N VAL A 272 2.38 3.32 18.43
CA VAL A 272 1.50 2.85 17.34
C VAL A 272 0.58 3.96 16.84
N PHE A 273 0.20 4.88 17.73
CA PHE A 273 -0.76 5.93 17.43
C PHE A 273 -0.33 6.85 16.29
N PHE A 274 0.94 7.29 16.26
CA PHE A 274 1.42 8.20 15.20
C PHE A 274 1.45 7.53 13.82
N PRO A 275 1.99 6.31 13.64
CA PRO A 275 1.86 5.55 12.39
C PRO A 275 0.40 5.35 11.95
N VAL A 276 -0.50 4.95 12.85
CA VAL A 276 -1.94 4.77 12.53
C VAL A 276 -2.58 6.08 12.06
N MET A 277 -2.26 7.19 12.71
CA MET A 277 -2.77 8.51 12.32
C MET A 277 -2.27 8.92 10.93
N ALA A 278 -0.97 8.76 10.66
CA ALA A 278 -0.38 9.05 9.36
C ALA A 278 -1.01 8.17 8.25
N TYR A 279 -1.20 6.88 8.53
CA TYR A 279 -1.84 5.94 7.61
C TYR A 279 -3.29 6.32 7.30
N SER A 280 -4.05 6.67 8.34
CA SER A 280 -5.44 7.09 8.22
C SER A 280 -5.56 8.41 7.45
N PHE A 281 -4.66 9.36 7.72
CA PHE A 281 -4.60 10.63 7.01
C PHE A 281 -4.30 10.43 5.52
N LEU A 282 -3.38 9.52 5.17
CA LEU A 282 -3.07 9.17 3.78
C LEU A 282 -4.29 8.60 3.04
N ILE A 283 -5.00 7.64 3.65
CA ILE A 283 -6.22 7.07 3.08
C ILE A 283 -7.29 8.16 2.90
N LEU A 284 -7.45 9.05 3.88
CA LEU A 284 -8.38 10.17 3.80
C LEU A 284 -8.05 11.08 2.61
N MET A 285 -6.78 11.48 2.45
CA MET A 285 -6.36 12.35 1.34
C MET A 285 -6.58 11.70 -0.02
N ILE A 286 -6.34 10.40 -0.14
CA ILE A 286 -6.61 9.64 -1.37
C ILE A 286 -8.13 9.62 -1.65
N ASN A 287 -8.95 9.28 -0.66
CA ASN A 287 -10.41 9.24 -0.80
C ASN A 287 -10.99 10.61 -1.18
N LEU A 288 -10.51 11.70 -0.57
CA LEU A 288 -10.91 13.05 -0.94
C LEU A 288 -10.56 13.38 -2.39
N THR A 289 -9.37 12.96 -2.85
CA THR A 289 -8.95 13.13 -4.25
C THR A 289 -9.86 12.37 -5.20
N VAL A 290 -10.16 11.10 -4.91
CA VAL A 290 -11.06 10.26 -5.70
C VAL A 290 -12.47 10.83 -5.78
N ASN A 291 -13.04 11.19 -4.63
CA ASN A 291 -14.38 11.79 -4.55
C ASN A 291 -14.46 13.09 -5.33
N HIS A 292 -13.37 13.86 -5.37
CA HIS A 292 -13.32 15.08 -6.15
C HIS A 292 -13.33 14.79 -7.66
N LEU A 293 -12.56 13.82 -8.12
CA LEU A 293 -12.51 13.39 -9.52
C LEU A 293 -13.85 12.81 -9.99
N GLU A 294 -14.54 12.05 -9.13
CA GLU A 294 -15.88 11.52 -9.41
C GLU A 294 -16.90 12.65 -9.68
N LYS A 295 -16.88 13.70 -8.85
CA LYS A 295 -17.77 14.86 -9.04
C LYS A 295 -17.52 15.60 -10.35
N ILE A 296 -16.25 15.70 -10.79
CA ILE A 296 -15.92 16.32 -12.08
C ILE A 296 -16.44 15.47 -13.24
N ASN A 297 -16.35 14.14 -13.13
CA ASN A 297 -16.78 13.25 -14.21
C ASN A 297 -18.32 13.16 -14.35
N GLN A 298 -19.07 13.63 -13.36
CA GLN A 298 -20.55 13.67 -13.36
C GLN A 298 -21.12 15.03 -13.76
N SER A 299 -20.31 16.10 -13.75
CA SER A 299 -20.71 17.48 -14.09
C SER A 299 -20.43 17.80 -15.55
#